data_AF-A0A497T722-F1
#
_entry.id   AF-A0A497T722-F1
#
_cell.length_a   1.000
_cell.length_b   1.000
_cell.length_c   1.000
_cell.angle_alpha   90.00
_cell.angle_beta   90.00
_cell.angle_gamma   90.00
#
_symmetry.space_group_name_H-M   'P 1'
#
loop_
_entity.id
_entity.type
_entity.pdbx_description
1 polymer ?
#
loop_
_entity_poly.entity_id
_entity_poly.type
_entity_poly.pdbx_seq_one_letter_code
_entity_poly.pdbx_strand_id
1 'polypeptide(L)' 'MVFQVLNKLKWTGKIGEAKIIILHRGAPENKKTVYGKNIKELKKSYFIYKNKEETFIPLHRVLEVWVKNRLVWKKS' A
#
# COMPACT_ATOMS: atom_id res chain seq x y z
N MET A 1 -13.08 -2.99 0.03
CA MET A 1 -12.36 -1.96 0.83
C MET A 1 -10.88 -2.33 0.89
N VAL A 2 -9.94 -1.43 0.58
CA VAL A 2 -8.51 -1.77 0.38
C VAL A 2 -7.84 -2.47 1.57
N PHE A 3 -8.28 -2.18 2.80
CA PHE A 3 -7.80 -2.85 4.02
C PHE A 3 -7.91 -4.37 3.91
N GLN A 4 -9.05 -4.89 3.44
CA GLN A 4 -9.27 -6.34 3.35
C GLN A 4 -8.28 -7.00 2.39
N VAL A 5 -7.94 -6.32 1.29
CA VAL A 5 -6.97 -6.79 0.30
C VAL A 5 -5.58 -6.85 0.91
N LEU A 6 -5.10 -5.75 1.52
CA LEU A 6 -3.78 -5.70 2.14
C LEU A 6 -3.67 -6.67 3.34
N ASN A 7 -4.74 -6.79 4.14
CA ASN A 7 -4.78 -7.72 5.27
C ASN A 7 -4.70 -9.16 4.77
N LYS A 8 -5.47 -9.54 3.73
CA LYS A 8 -5.37 -10.88 3.12
C LYS A 8 -3.96 -11.16 2.61
N LEU A 9 -3.30 -10.19 1.97
CA LEU A 9 -1.91 -10.34 1.52
C LEU A 9 -0.93 -10.50 2.68
N LYS A 10 -1.14 -9.79 3.80
CA LYS A 10 -0.34 -9.94 5.02
C LYS A 10 -0.49 -11.35 5.61
N TRP A 11 -1.72 -11.82 5.77
CA TRP A 11 -2.03 -13.16 6.31
C TRP A 11 -1.52 -14.31 5.44
N THR A 12 -1.49 -14.12 4.11
CA THR A 12 -0.98 -15.13 3.17
C THR A 12 0.53 -15.04 2.94
N GLY A 13 1.24 -14.14 3.63
CA GLY A 13 2.68 -13.93 3.44
C GLY A 13 3.08 -13.23 2.13
N LYS A 14 2.11 -12.83 1.30
CA LYS A 14 2.33 -12.26 -0.04
C LYS A 14 2.49 -10.75 -0.05
N ILE A 15 2.35 -10.08 1.10
CA ILE A 15 2.46 -8.62 1.18
C ILE A 15 3.84 -8.11 0.73
N GLY A 16 4.91 -8.88 0.91
CA GLY A 16 6.26 -8.51 0.45
C GLY A 16 6.35 -8.30 -1.07
N GLU A 17 5.46 -8.97 -1.82
CA GLU A 17 5.40 -8.97 -3.28
C GLU A 17 4.49 -7.85 -3.83
N ALA A 18 3.82 -7.13 -2.93
CA ALA A 18 2.85 -6.11 -3.29
C ALA A 18 3.52 -4.78 -3.64
N LYS A 19 3.00 -4.10 -4.66
CA LYS A 19 3.25 -2.68 -4.95
C LYS A 19 1.95 -1.91 -4.68
N ILE A 20 1.99 -0.98 -3.73
CA ILE A 20 0.86 -0.14 -3.35
C ILE A 20 1.10 1.25 -3.92
N ILE A 21 0.24 1.70 -4.83
CA ILE A 21 0.30 3.06 -5.38
C ILE A 21 -0.60 3.95 -4.54
N ILE A 22 -0.04 5.04 -4.03
CA ILE A 22 -0.74 6.00 -3.17
C ILE A 22 -0.75 7.40 -3.79
N LEU A 23 -1.78 8.17 -3.48
CA LEU A 23 -1.82 9.59 -3.75
C LEU A 23 -0.88 10.32 -2.78
N HIS A 24 0.08 11.06 -3.33
CA HIS A 24 1.06 11.84 -2.57
C HIS A 24 1.23 13.22 -3.24
N ARG A 25 0.76 14.27 -2.57
CA ARG A 25 0.85 15.65 -3.08
C ARG A 25 2.33 16.05 -3.17
N GLY A 26 2.74 16.61 -4.31
CA GLY A 26 4.12 17.07 -4.54
C GLY A 26 5.10 15.99 -5.05
N ALA A 27 4.62 14.77 -5.36
CA ALA A 27 5.39 13.77 -6.11
C ALA A 27 5.09 13.86 -7.62
N PRO A 28 5.95 13.33 -8.51
CA PRO A 28 5.63 13.18 -9.93
C PRO A 28 4.27 12.49 -10.11
N GLU A 29 3.41 13.06 -10.96
CA GLU A 29 2.02 12.60 -11.19
C GLU A 29 1.13 12.54 -9.92
N ASN A 30 1.55 13.16 -8.82
CA ASN A 30 0.94 13.05 -7.49
C ASN A 30 0.80 11.62 -6.97
N LYS A 31 1.66 10.69 -7.44
CA LYS A 31 1.64 9.28 -7.04
C LYS A 31 2.95 8.88 -6.38
N LYS A 32 2.88 7.92 -5.48
CA LYS A 32 4.06 7.28 -4.88
C LYS A 32 3.84 5.78 -4.79
N THR A 33 4.88 5.00 -5.10
CA THR A 33 4.86 3.55 -4.95
C THR A 33 5.46 3.17 -3.60
N VAL A 34 4.69 2.43 -2.80
CA VAL A 34 5.15 1.80 -1.56
C VAL A 34 5.22 0.30 -1.80
N TYR A 35 6.39 -0.29 -1.55
CA TYR A 35 6.55 -1.74 -1.59
C TYR A 35 6.03 -2.35 -0.30
N GLY A 36 5.21 -3.40 -0.41
CA GLY A 36 4.60 -4.02 0.76
C GLY A 36 5.60 -4.66 1.71
N LYS A 37 6.80 -5.04 1.23
CA LYS A 37 7.94 -5.46 2.08
C LYS A 37 8.39 -4.40 3.09
N ASN A 38 8.08 -3.12 2.84
CA ASN A 38 8.43 -2.02 3.72
C ASN A 38 7.32 -1.71 4.73
N ILE A 39 6.14 -2.35 4.64
CA ILE A 39 5.03 -2.15 5.57
C ILE A 39 5.39 -2.80 6.90
N LYS A 40 5.46 -1.98 7.95
CA LYS A 40 5.65 -2.44 9.33
C LYS A 40 4.31 -2.73 10.01
N GLU A 41 3.36 -1.82 9.86
CA GLU A 41 2.06 -1.93 10.51
C GLU A 41 0.92 -1.71 9.52
N LEU A 42 -0.16 -2.49 9.68
CA LEU A 42 -1.39 -2.35 8.92
C LEU A 42 -2.58 -2.36 9.89
N LYS A 43 -3.37 -1.29 9.86
CA LYS A 43 -4.60 -1.10 10.65
C LYS A 43 -5.77 -0.83 9.72
N LYS A 44 -6.99 -0.81 10.26
CA LYS A 44 -8.23 -0.67 9.48
C LYS A 44 -8.31 0.61 8.65
N SER A 45 -7.66 1.70 9.08
CA SER A 45 -7.73 3.02 8.44
C SER A 45 -6.40 3.50 7.84
N TYR A 46 -5.27 2.88 8.20
CA TYR A 46 -3.95 3.30 7.77
C TYR A 46 -2.95 2.14 7.73
N PHE A 47 -1.80 2.40 7.13
CA PHE A 47 -0.61 1.58 7.30
C PHE A 47 0.61 2.46 7.56
N ILE A 48 1.62 1.88 8.19
CA ILE A 48 2.93 2.50 8.42
C ILE A 48 3.95 1.70 7.63
N TYR A 49 4.77 2.39 6.84
CA TYR A 49 5.91 1.79 6.17
C TYR A 49 7.19 2.51 6.56
N LYS A 50 8.31 1.77 6.55
CA LYS A 50 9.64 2.31 6.82
C LYS A 50 10.45 2.35 5.54
N ASN A 51 10.93 3.51 5.17
CA ASN A 51 11.97 3.65 4.13
C ASN A 51 13.25 4.21 4.77
N LYS A 52 13.35 5.54 4.89
CA LYS A 52 14.34 6.21 5.75
C LYS A 52 13.76 6.50 7.14
N GLU A 53 12.50 6.92 7.13
CA GLU A 53 11.71 7.29 8.31
C GLU A 53 10.44 6.43 8.32
N GLU A 54 9.77 6.35 9.46
CA GLU A 54 8.43 5.76 9.52
C GLU A 54 7.40 6.76 9.00
N THR A 55 6.64 6.35 8.00
CA THR A 55 5.63 7.21 7.38
C THR A 55 4.27 6.59 7.53
N PHE A 56 3.34 7.38 8.08
CA PHE A 56 1.93 7.04 8.21
C PHE A 56 1.17 7.35 6.92
N ILE A 57 0.45 6.36 6.37
CA ILE A 57 -0.38 6.53 5.17
C ILE A 57 -1.83 6.09 5.44
N PRO A 58 -2.79 7.02 5.35
CA PRO A 58 -4.20 6.67 5.35
C PRO A 58 -4.57 5.78 4.16
N LEU A 59 -5.42 4.77 4.39
CA LEU A 59 -5.83 3.84 3.34
C LEU A 59 -6.69 4.49 2.24
N HIS A 60 -7.40 5.58 2.53
CA HIS A 60 -8.14 6.33 1.52
C HIS A 60 -7.23 6.96 0.45
N ARG A 61 -5.92 7.07 0.72
CA ARG A 61 -4.93 7.54 -0.25
C ARG A 61 -4.43 6.42 -1.17
N VAL A 62 -4.72 5.16 -0.88
CA VAL A 62 -4.34 4.05 -1.77
C VAL A 62 -5.19 4.12 -3.03
N LEU A 63 -4.51 4.15 -4.17
CA LEU A 63 -5.09 4.19 -5.50
C LEU A 63 -5.12 2.79 -6.11
N GLU A 64 -4.03 2.04 -5.99
CA GLU A 64 -3.90 0.72 -6.61
C GLU A 64 -3.07 -0.24 -5.75
N VAL A 65 -3.36 -1.53 -5.86
CA VAL A 65 -2.55 -2.61 -5.27
C VAL A 65 -2.27 -3.62 -6.36
N TRP A 66 -0.99 -3.90 -6.58
CA TRP A 66 -0.48 -4.84 -7.56
C TRP A 66 0.30 -5.95 -6.85
N VAL A 67 0.23 -7.18 -7.36
CA VAL A 67 1.02 -8.33 -6.88
C VAL A 67 1.59 -9.04 -8.10
N LYS A 68 2.92 -9.21 -8.17
CA LYS A 68 3.60 -9.81 -9.34
C LYS A 68 3.07 -9.25 -10.69
N ASN A 69 2.99 -7.94 -10.83
CA ASN A 69 2.46 -7.25 -12.01
C ASN A 69 0.97 -7.49 -12.34
N ARG A 70 0.19 -8.15 -11.47
CA ARG A 70 -1.27 -8.25 -11.59
C ARG A 70 -1.95 -7.23 -10.69
N LEU A 71 -2.84 -6.42 -11.26
CA LEU A 71 -3.70 -5.51 -10.49
C LEU A 71 -4.71 -6.35 -9.70
N VAL A 72 -4.68 -6.25 -8.37
CA VAL A 72 -5.60 -6.99 -7.48
C VAL A 72 -6.65 -6.09 -6.84
N TRP A 73 -6.40 -4.79 -6.81
CA TRP A 73 -7.36 -3.80 -6.33
C TRP A 73 -7.06 -2.42 -6.91
N LYS A 74 -8.11 -1.67 -7.24
CA LYS A 74 -8.04 -0.28 -7.69
C LYS A 74 -9.15 0.52 -7.02
N LYS A 75 -8.85 1.77 -6.67
CA LYS A 75 -9.82 2.74 -6.17
C LYS A 75 -10.77 3.11 -7.32
N SER A 76 -12.06 2.88 -7.13
CA SER A 76 -13.15 3.35 -8.00
C SER A 76 -13.67 4.69 -7.54
#